data_AF-A0A2D4JFY3-F1
#
_entry.id   AF-A0A2D4JFY3-F1
#
_cell.length_a   1.000
_cell.length_b   1.000
_cell.length_c   1.000
_cell.angle_alpha   90.00
_cell.angle_beta   90.00
_cell.angle_gamma   90.00
#
_symmetry.space_group_name_H-M   'P 1'
#
loop_
_entity.id
_entity.type
_entity.pdbx_description
1 polymer ?
#
loop_
_entity_poly.entity_id
_entity_poly.type
_entity_poly.pdbx_seq_one_letter_code
_entity_poly.pdbx_strand_id
1 'polypeptide(L)'
;RWRVIPYDVLPDWLKDNDYLLHGHRPPMPSFRACFKSIFRIHTETGNIWTHLLGFVLFLCLGVLTMLRPNMYFLAPLQEKVVFGMFFLGAVLCLSFSWLFHTVYCHSEKVSRTFSKLDYSGIALLIMGS
;
A
#
# COMPACT_ATOMS: atom_id res chain seq x y z
N ARG A 1 -23.11 -3.98 -8.70
CA ARG A 1 -22.22 -4.78 -9.59
C ARG A 1 -21.46 -3.79 -10.48
N TRP A 2 -20.18 -4.00 -10.77
CA TRP A 2 -19.38 -3.11 -11.63
C TRP A 2 -18.60 -3.93 -12.68
N ARG A 3 -18.30 -3.33 -13.83
CA ARG A 3 -17.46 -3.91 -14.90
C ARG A 3 -16.25 -3.02 -15.11
N VAL A 4 -15.15 -3.61 -15.56
CA VAL A 4 -13.97 -2.84 -15.96
C VAL A 4 -14.29 -1.95 -17.16
N ILE A 5 -13.64 -0.81 -17.25
CA ILE A 5 -13.85 0.20 -18.29
C ILE A 5 -12.55 0.46 -19.07
N PRO A 6 -12.65 0.91 -20.33
CA PRO A 6 -11.49 1.36 -21.11
C PRO A 6 -10.92 2.68 -20.56
N TYR A 7 -9.68 3.02 -20.94
CA TYR A 7 -8.95 4.18 -20.44
C TYR A 7 -9.56 5.52 -20.89
N ASP A 8 -10.05 5.60 -22.13
CA ASP A 8 -10.60 6.80 -22.75
C ASP A 8 -11.77 7.41 -21.96
N VAL A 9 -12.61 6.55 -21.36
CA VAL A 9 -13.78 6.95 -20.56
C VAL A 9 -13.46 7.19 -19.07
N LEU A 10 -12.20 7.05 -18.64
CA LEU A 10 -11.82 7.39 -17.27
C LEU A 10 -11.92 8.90 -17.02
N PRO A 11 -12.27 9.32 -15.79
CA PRO A 11 -12.07 10.69 -15.38
C PRO A 11 -10.57 11.01 -15.26
N ASP A 12 -10.21 12.28 -15.42
CA ASP A 12 -8.80 12.71 -15.54
C ASP A 12 -7.93 12.30 -14.35
N TRP A 13 -8.47 12.34 -13.13
CA TRP A 13 -7.75 11.95 -11.91
C TRP A 13 -7.46 10.44 -11.80
N LEU A 14 -8.02 9.60 -12.67
CA LEU A 14 -7.71 8.17 -12.81
C LEU A 14 -6.86 7.85 -14.05
N LYS A 15 -6.59 8.85 -14.91
CA LYS A 15 -5.82 8.70 -16.15
C LYS A 15 -4.32 8.83 -15.90
N ASP A 16 -3.75 7.89 -15.15
CA ASP A 16 -2.33 7.92 -14.77
C ASP A 16 -1.39 7.45 -15.89
N ASN A 17 -1.73 6.34 -16.56
CA ASN A 17 -0.89 5.73 -17.60
C ASN A 17 -1.74 5.31 -18.80
N ASP A 18 -1.56 5.98 -19.94
CA ASP A 18 -2.30 5.79 -21.20
C ASP A 18 -1.89 4.53 -21.98
N TYR A 19 -0.78 3.88 -21.63
CA TYR A 19 -0.42 2.56 -22.17
C TYR A 19 -1.30 1.43 -21.62
N LEU A 20 -1.99 1.65 -20.49
CA LEU A 20 -2.97 0.71 -19.94
C LEU A 20 -4.34 0.97 -20.58
N LEU A 21 -4.65 0.30 -21.68
CA LEU A 21 -5.83 0.62 -22.49
C LEU A 21 -7.18 0.14 -21.89
N HIS A 22 -7.17 -0.96 -21.13
CA HIS A 22 -8.37 -1.62 -20.60
C HIS A 22 -8.15 -2.18 -19.19
N GLY A 23 -9.24 -2.62 -18.55
CA GLY A 23 -9.17 -3.32 -17.25
C GLY A 23 -9.27 -2.38 -16.05
N HIS A 24 -9.61 -1.11 -16.25
CA HIS A 24 -9.68 -0.11 -15.19
C HIS A 24 -10.94 -0.25 -14.36
N ARG A 25 -10.85 0.09 -13.07
CA ARG A 25 -12.02 0.21 -12.21
C ARG A 25 -12.75 1.54 -12.51
N PRO A 26 -14.08 1.53 -12.62
CA PRO A 26 -14.82 2.79 -12.67
C PRO A 26 -14.73 3.52 -11.32
N PRO A 27 -15.03 4.83 -11.29
CA PRO A 27 -15.22 5.55 -10.03
C PRO A 27 -16.30 4.87 -9.17
N MET A 28 -15.94 4.49 -7.95
CA MET A 28 -16.79 3.77 -7.01
C MET A 28 -16.74 4.47 -5.65
N PRO A 29 -17.64 5.43 -5.36
CA PRO A 29 -17.67 6.18 -4.09
C PRO A 29 -18.21 5.33 -2.93
N SER A 30 -17.61 4.16 -2.73
CA SER A 30 -17.92 3.19 -1.69
C SER A 30 -16.64 2.44 -1.32
N PHE A 31 -16.13 2.68 -0.12
CA PHE A 31 -15.00 1.92 0.43
C PHE A 31 -15.28 0.41 0.39
N ARG A 32 -16.50 -0.02 0.73
CA ARG A 32 -16.88 -1.43 0.66
C ARG A 32 -16.68 -2.02 -0.75
N ALA A 33 -17.02 -1.28 -1.81
CA ALA A 33 -16.78 -1.71 -3.18
C ALA A 33 -15.29 -1.75 -3.53
N CYS A 34 -14.51 -0.76 -3.06
CA CYS A 34 -13.06 -0.67 -3.23
C CYS A 34 -12.34 -1.87 -2.55
N PHE A 35 -12.61 -2.14 -1.28
CA PHE A 35 -12.03 -3.29 -0.57
C PHE A 35 -12.47 -4.63 -1.15
N LYS A 36 -13.73 -4.75 -1.60
CA LYS A 36 -14.18 -5.97 -2.30
C LYS A 36 -13.48 -6.16 -3.64
N SER A 37 -12.93 -5.10 -4.25
CA SER A 37 -12.21 -5.20 -5.53
C SER A 37 -10.84 -5.88 -5.41
N ILE A 38 -10.25 -5.97 -4.21
CA ILE A 38 -8.98 -6.69 -3.96
C ILE A 38 -9.03 -8.13 -4.52
N PHE A 39 -10.20 -8.76 -4.48
CA PHE A 39 -10.44 -10.13 -4.97
C PHE A 39 -10.99 -10.16 -6.41
N ARG A 40 -10.80 -9.10 -7.20
CA ARG A 40 -11.17 -9.03 -8.62
C ARG A 40 -9.93 -8.69 -9.45
N ILE A 41 -9.99 -9.05 -10.73
CA ILE A 41 -8.94 -8.77 -11.71
C ILE A 41 -9.22 -7.39 -12.34
N HIS A 42 -8.24 -6.50 -12.24
CA HIS A 42 -8.18 -5.16 -12.83
C HIS A 42 -6.73 -4.66 -12.81
N THR A 43 -6.47 -3.47 -13.39
CA THR A 43 -5.13 -2.87 -13.47
C THR A 43 -4.40 -2.78 -12.13
N GLU A 44 -5.12 -2.44 -11.06
CA GLU A 44 -4.53 -2.29 -9.71
C GLU A 44 -4.38 -3.60 -8.91
N THR A 45 -4.78 -4.78 -9.43
CA THR A 45 -4.73 -6.03 -8.65
C THR A 45 -3.30 -6.37 -8.24
N GLY A 46 -2.34 -6.25 -9.16
CA GLY A 46 -0.93 -6.49 -8.86
C GLY A 46 -0.40 -5.54 -7.79
N ASN A 47 -0.59 -4.23 -7.98
CA ASN A 47 -0.13 -3.18 -7.06
C ASN A 47 -0.64 -3.37 -5.63
N ILE A 48 -1.91 -3.79 -5.48
CA ILE A 48 -2.47 -4.10 -4.16
C ILE A 48 -1.79 -5.32 -3.55
N TRP A 49 -1.73 -6.45 -4.26
CA TRP A 49 -1.26 -7.71 -3.70
C TRP A 49 0.24 -7.71 -3.40
N THR A 50 1.07 -7.08 -4.22
CA THR A 50 2.51 -7.00 -3.97
C THR A 50 2.81 -6.29 -2.64
N HIS A 51 2.21 -5.12 -2.41
CA HIS A 51 2.44 -4.35 -1.18
C HIS A 51 1.68 -4.91 0.03
N LEU A 52 0.52 -5.53 -0.17
CA LEU A 52 -0.20 -6.21 0.92
C LEU A 52 0.57 -7.44 1.44
N LEU A 53 1.09 -8.28 0.54
CA LEU A 53 1.91 -9.43 0.93
C LEU A 53 3.24 -8.97 1.56
N GLY A 54 3.86 -7.92 1.02
CA GLY A 54 5.02 -7.28 1.62
C GLY A 54 4.73 -6.78 3.03
N PHE A 55 3.59 -6.10 3.25
CA PHE A 55 3.18 -5.61 4.56
C PHE A 55 3.09 -6.75 5.59
N VAL A 56 2.42 -7.85 5.24
CA VAL A 56 2.32 -9.03 6.13
C VAL A 56 3.70 -9.59 6.44
N LEU A 57 4.56 -9.74 5.43
CA LEU A 57 5.92 -10.25 5.59
C LEU A 57 6.73 -9.38 6.56
N PHE A 58 6.80 -8.07 6.34
CA PHE A 58 7.60 -7.16 7.17
C PHE A 58 7.01 -6.98 8.57
N LEU A 59 5.69 -7.04 8.72
CA LEU A 59 5.05 -7.05 10.04
C LEU A 59 5.44 -8.31 10.82
N CYS A 60 5.36 -9.49 10.20
CA CYS A 60 5.78 -10.74 10.83
C CYS A 60 7.26 -10.74 11.18
N LEU A 61 8.14 -10.32 10.25
CA LEU A 61 9.57 -10.22 10.50
C LEU A 61 9.90 -9.23 11.64
N GLY A 62 9.21 -8.09 11.68
CA GLY A 62 9.37 -7.10 12.76
C GLY A 62 8.98 -7.68 14.12
N VAL A 63 7.82 -8.32 14.22
CA VAL A 63 7.37 -8.98 15.47
C VAL A 63 8.35 -10.08 15.88
N LEU A 64 8.77 -10.94 14.95
CA LEU A 64 9.73 -12.01 15.24
C LEU A 64 11.07 -11.44 15.74
N THR A 65 11.55 -10.33 15.16
CA THR A 65 12.77 -9.65 15.61
C THR A 65 12.63 -9.12 17.04
N MET A 66 11.50 -8.49 17.38
CA MET A 66 11.26 -7.97 18.72
C MET A 66 11.15 -9.08 19.78
N LEU A 67 10.61 -10.23 19.39
CA LEU A 67 10.47 -11.41 20.26
C LEU A 67 11.76 -12.22 20.41
N ARG A 68 12.82 -11.95 19.64
CA ARG A 68 14.11 -12.66 19.80
C ARG A 68 14.68 -12.42 21.21
N PRO A 69 15.17 -13.49 21.89
CA PRO A 69 15.76 -13.36 23.22
C PRO A 69 16.93 -12.38 23.25
N ASN A 70 17.03 -11.60 24.33
CA ASN A 70 18.03 -10.55 24.47
C ASN A 70 19.49 -11.06 24.43
N MET A 71 19.72 -12.34 24.75
CA MET A 71 21.05 -12.96 24.68
C MET A 71 21.65 -13.01 23.26
N TYR A 72 20.84 -12.80 22.22
CA TYR A 72 21.30 -12.73 20.83
C TYR A 72 21.74 -11.32 20.40
N PHE A 73 21.65 -10.31 21.27
CA PHE A 73 22.00 -8.92 21.00
C PHE A 73 23.07 -8.45 21.98
N LEU A 74 24.00 -7.61 21.54
CA LEU A 74 25.03 -7.02 22.41
C LEU A 74 24.43 -5.91 23.28
N ALA A 75 23.54 -5.10 22.68
CA ALA A 75 22.85 -3.98 23.30
C ALA A 75 21.34 -4.06 22.98
N PRO A 76 20.58 -4.95 23.65
CA PRO A 76 19.23 -5.34 23.22
C PRO A 76 18.25 -4.19 23.05
N LEU A 77 18.34 -3.16 23.89
CA LEU A 77 17.46 -1.99 23.80
C LEU A 77 17.79 -1.15 22.57
N GLN A 78 19.05 -0.71 22.41
CA GLN A 78 19.45 0.13 21.29
C GLN A 78 19.24 -0.58 19.95
N GLU A 79 19.67 -1.85 19.84
CA GLU A 79 19.53 -2.62 18.61
C GLU A 79 18.06 -2.81 18.22
N LYS A 80 17.19 -3.20 19.18
CA LYS A 80 15.76 -3.35 18.90
C LYS A 80 15.07 -2.04 18.56
N VAL A 81 15.49 -0.90 19.13
CA VAL A 81 14.95 0.41 18.75
C VAL A 81 15.31 0.74 17.30
N VAL A 82 16.57 0.55 16.88
CA VAL A 82 17.01 0.82 15.50
C VAL A 82 16.28 -0.07 14.50
N PHE A 83 16.23 -1.39 14.74
CA PHE A 83 15.43 -2.29 13.90
C PHE A 83 13.94 -1.93 13.92
N GLY A 84 13.41 -1.50 15.06
CA GLY A 84 12.03 -1.06 15.22
C GLY A 84 11.70 0.14 14.33
N MET A 85 12.60 1.12 14.22
CA MET A 85 12.42 2.28 13.34
C MET A 85 12.39 1.88 11.86
N PHE A 86 13.28 0.97 11.45
CA PHE A 86 13.26 0.39 10.11
C PHE A 86 11.94 -0.32 9.81
N PHE A 87 11.52 -1.25 10.69
CA PHE A 87 10.27 -1.99 10.50
C PHE A 87 9.05 -1.08 10.51
N LEU A 88 9.04 -0.02 11.34
CA LEU A 88 7.98 0.98 11.36
C LEU A 88 7.88 1.70 10.00
N GLY A 89 9.01 2.15 9.45
CA GLY A 89 9.07 2.78 8.13
C GLY A 89 8.56 1.85 7.03
N ALA A 90 9.04 0.59 7.00
CA ALA A 90 8.61 -0.42 6.03
C ALA A 90 7.11 -0.74 6.13
N VAL A 91 6.60 -0.97 7.34
CA VAL A 91 5.18 -1.30 7.57
C VAL A 91 4.28 -0.12 7.18
N LEU A 92 4.64 1.12 7.54
CA LEU A 92 3.86 2.30 7.15
C LEU A 92 3.87 2.52 5.64
N CYS A 93 5.04 2.42 5.00
CA CYS A 93 5.18 2.56 3.55
C CYS A 93 4.27 1.58 2.81
N LEU A 94 4.39 0.29 3.11
CA LEU A 94 3.61 -0.76 2.45
C LEU A 94 2.12 -0.60 2.76
N SER A 95 1.77 -0.23 4.01
CA SER A 95 0.38 0.02 4.41
C SER A 95 -0.27 1.14 3.61
N PHE A 96 0.39 2.30 3.52
CA PHE A 96 -0.14 3.43 2.78
C PHE A 96 -0.30 3.10 1.30
N SER A 97 0.64 2.34 0.74
CA SER A 97 0.60 1.98 -0.67
C SER A 97 -0.53 1.02 -1.03
N TRP A 98 -0.65 -0.13 -0.35
CA TRP A 98 -1.73 -1.08 -0.70
C TRP A 98 -3.12 -0.48 -0.40
N LEU A 99 -3.24 0.38 0.63
CA LEU A 99 -4.47 1.12 0.90
C LEU A 99 -4.77 2.13 -0.21
N PHE A 100 -3.78 2.92 -0.65
CA PHE A 100 -3.93 3.86 -1.77
C PHE A 100 -4.43 3.13 -3.02
N HIS A 101 -3.73 2.09 -3.47
CA HIS A 101 -4.15 1.33 -4.64
C HIS A 101 -5.53 0.69 -4.46
N THR A 102 -5.90 0.28 -3.24
CA THR A 102 -7.25 -0.25 -2.97
C THR A 102 -8.33 0.82 -3.16
N VAL A 103 -8.14 2.02 -2.58
CA VAL A 103 -9.14 3.11 -2.60
C VAL A 103 -8.94 4.09 -3.76
N TYR A 104 -7.98 3.83 -4.65
CA TYR A 104 -7.63 4.70 -5.77
C TYR A 104 -8.84 5.04 -6.63
N CYS A 105 -9.78 4.11 -6.85
CA CYS A 105 -10.99 4.39 -7.64
C CYS A 105 -12.15 5.04 -6.86
N HIS A 106 -11.98 5.47 -5.60
CA HIS A 106 -13.11 5.91 -4.78
C HIS A 106 -13.72 7.26 -5.23
N SER A 107 -12.94 8.32 -5.10
CA SER A 107 -13.26 9.69 -5.51
C SER A 107 -11.98 10.51 -5.56
N GLU A 108 -11.96 11.62 -6.28
CA GLU A 108 -10.75 12.44 -6.44
C GLU A 108 -10.14 12.87 -5.09
N LYS A 109 -10.99 13.30 -4.14
CA LYS A 109 -10.53 13.69 -2.79
C LYS A 109 -9.85 12.54 -2.05
N VAL A 110 -10.43 11.33 -2.09
CA VAL A 110 -9.85 10.15 -1.42
C VAL A 110 -8.54 9.76 -2.11
N SER A 111 -8.52 9.71 -3.44
CA SER A 111 -7.33 9.40 -4.23
C SER A 111 -6.18 10.37 -3.94
N ARG A 112 -6.44 11.69 -3.97
CA ARG A 112 -5.43 12.72 -3.65
C ARG A 112 -4.91 12.63 -2.21
N THR A 113 -5.75 12.29 -1.23
CA THR A 113 -5.30 12.15 0.16
C THR A 113 -4.41 10.92 0.31
N PHE A 114 -4.82 9.79 -0.24
CA PHE A 114 -4.04 8.56 -0.12
C PHE A 114 -2.78 8.57 -0.97
N SER A 115 -2.73 9.28 -2.11
CA SER A 115 -1.49 9.44 -2.88
C SER A 115 -0.43 10.20 -2.09
N LYS A 116 -0.82 11.24 -1.34
CA LYS A 116 0.10 11.95 -0.43
C LYS A 116 0.66 11.03 0.65
N LEU A 117 -0.17 10.15 1.21
CA LEU A 117 0.25 9.16 2.20
C LEU A 117 1.23 8.15 1.57
N ASP A 118 0.94 7.66 0.36
CA ASP A 118 1.79 6.73 -0.38
C ASP A 118 3.19 7.32 -0.63
N TYR A 119 3.26 8.56 -1.16
CA TYR A 119 4.53 9.27 -1.34
C TYR A 119 5.26 9.52 -0.02
N SER A 120 4.54 9.85 1.06
CA SER A 120 5.12 10.05 2.39
C SER A 120 5.67 8.74 2.97
N GLY A 121 5.03 7.62 2.65
CA GLY A 121 5.47 6.27 3.02
C GLY A 121 6.87 5.96 2.52
N ILE A 122 7.16 6.31 1.26
CA ILE A 122 8.50 6.13 0.66
C ILE A 122 9.56 6.89 1.47
N ALA A 123 9.29 8.15 1.84
CA ALA A 123 10.22 8.93 2.65
C ALA A 123 10.44 8.33 4.05
N LEU A 124 9.37 7.83 4.70
CA LEU A 124 9.47 7.16 6.00
C LEU A 124 10.33 5.89 5.94
N LEU A 125 10.20 5.10 4.87
CA LEU A 125 11.04 3.92 4.65
C LEU A 125 12.51 4.32 4.46
N ILE A 126 12.80 5.33 3.63
CA ILE A 126 14.17 5.81 3.38
C ILE A 126 14.81 6.35 4.66
N MET A 127 14.07 7.11 5.48
CA MET A 127 14.59 7.61 6.76
C MET A 127 14.82 6.51 7.79
N GLY A 128 14.04 5.42 7.71
CA GLY A 128 14.14 4.28 8.62
C GLY A 128 15.21 3.26 8.24
N SER A 129 15.74 3.30 7.01
CA SER A 129 16.78 2.41 6.48
C SER A 129 18.18 2.96 6.66
#